data_AF-A0A960LY53-F1
#
_entry.id   AF-A0A960LY53-F1
#
_cell.length_a   1.000
_cell.length_b   1.000
_cell.length_c   1.000
_cell.angle_alpha   90.00
_cell.angle_beta   90.00
_cell.angle_gamma   90.00
#
_symmetry.space_group_name_H-M   'P 1'
#
loop_
_entity.id
_entity.type
_entity.pdbx_description
1 polymer ?
#
loop_
_entity_poly.entity_id
_entity_poly.type
_entity_poly.pdbx_seq_one_letter_code
_entity_poly.pdbx_strand_id
1 'polypeptide(L)'
;GGQTVSVTPGPRQTPIYVRNGSIIPMSAGSLPTTPHYDGKKVECHLFLRPGSGEAALQRYAFDDGETLAYQNGGRSRYAISAVEENGTLSIRTEQVQSGYGKASFTFILYGAFDRILLNGKPARTKRHRWTFAGTSLNTYQVSP
;
A
#
# COMPACT_ATOMS: atom_id res chain seq x y z
N GLY A 1 -18.66 5.80 11.05
CA GLY A 1 -17.94 6.69 11.98
C GLY A 1 -18.88 7.17 13.05
N GLY A 2 -18.39 7.88 14.08
CA GLY A 2 -19.23 8.43 15.14
C GLY A 2 -19.75 7.40 16.16
N GLN A 3 -19.11 6.24 16.25
CA GLN A 3 -19.43 5.18 17.20
C GLN A 3 -18.18 4.79 17.99
N THR A 4 -18.36 4.50 19.26
CA THR A 4 -17.31 3.94 20.11
C THR A 4 -17.13 2.47 19.77
N VAL A 5 -15.91 2.07 19.43
CA VAL A 5 -15.56 0.67 19.20
C VAL A 5 -14.75 0.19 20.39
N SER A 6 -15.28 -0.81 21.12
CA SER A 6 -14.56 -1.46 22.21
C SER A 6 -13.94 -2.76 21.72
N VAL A 7 -12.66 -2.96 21.99
CA VAL A 7 -11.92 -4.17 21.59
C VAL A 7 -11.08 -4.66 22.75
N THR A 8 -10.97 -5.98 22.89
CA THR A 8 -10.08 -6.62 23.87
C THR A 8 -8.98 -7.35 23.09
N PRO A 9 -7.79 -6.76 22.91
CA PRO A 9 -6.69 -7.43 22.23
C PRO A 9 -6.11 -8.56 23.08
N GLY A 10 -5.64 -9.62 22.43
CA GLY A 10 -4.81 -10.63 23.08
C GLY A 10 -3.42 -10.10 23.48
N PRO A 11 -2.63 -10.88 24.25
CA PRO A 11 -1.35 -10.42 24.82
C PRO A 11 -0.28 -9.98 23.80
N ARG A 12 -0.40 -10.39 22.54
CA ARG A 12 0.51 -10.02 21.44
C ARG A 12 -0.15 -9.16 20.36
N GLN A 13 -1.33 -8.62 20.65
CA GLN A 13 -2.12 -7.84 19.70
C GLN A 13 -2.17 -6.37 20.12
N THR A 14 -2.17 -5.48 19.13
CA THR A 14 -2.36 -4.05 19.36
C THR A 14 -3.54 -3.61 18.49
N PRO A 15 -4.59 -3.01 19.05
CA PRO A 15 -5.65 -2.42 18.24
C PRO A 15 -5.12 -1.29 17.38
N ILE A 16 -5.18 -1.46 16.05
CA ILE A 16 -4.83 -0.43 15.08
C ILE A 16 -6.04 -0.22 14.17
N TYR A 17 -6.46 1.04 14.05
CA TYR A 17 -7.57 1.44 13.20
C TYR A 17 -7.03 2.21 12.00
N VAL A 18 -7.47 1.81 10.81
CA VAL A 18 -7.11 2.50 9.57
C VAL A 18 -8.37 3.03 8.92
N ARG A 19 -8.31 4.28 8.48
CA ARG A 19 -9.43 4.94 7.81
C ARG A 19 -9.64 4.33 6.41
N ASN A 20 -10.89 4.12 6.02
CA ASN A 20 -11.23 3.85 4.63
C ASN A 20 -10.72 5.00 3.73
N GLY A 21 -10.28 4.68 2.51
CA GLY A 21 -9.66 5.65 1.61
C GLY A 21 -8.17 5.91 1.90
N SER A 22 -7.49 5.00 2.62
CA SER A 22 -6.06 5.14 2.93
C SER A 22 -5.20 4.18 2.11
N ILE A 23 -3.99 4.64 1.74
CA ILE A 23 -2.91 3.79 1.22
C ILE A 23 -1.72 3.90 2.17
N ILE A 24 -1.26 2.77 2.71
CA ILE A 24 -0.09 2.70 3.59
C ILE A 24 1.04 1.95 2.85
N PRO A 25 2.11 2.64 2.45
CA PRO A 25 3.32 2.00 1.94
C PRO A 25 4.08 1.32 3.08
N MET A 26 4.56 0.11 2.83
CA MET A 26 5.38 -0.69 3.73
C MET A 26 6.50 -1.36 2.94
N SER A 27 7.59 -1.72 3.62
CA SER A 27 8.67 -2.51 3.03
C SER A 27 8.11 -3.86 2.57
N ALA A 28 8.41 -4.26 1.34
CA ALA A 28 7.98 -5.55 0.84
C ALA A 28 8.80 -6.70 1.46
N GLY A 29 8.13 -7.79 1.85
CA GLY A 29 8.78 -9.01 2.34
C GLY A 29 9.13 -8.99 3.84
N SER A 30 10.01 -9.90 4.25
CA SER A 30 10.47 -10.00 5.63
C SER A 30 11.35 -8.81 6.00
N LEU A 31 11.36 -8.45 7.29
CA LEU A 31 12.29 -7.46 7.83
C LEU A 31 13.72 -7.77 7.34
N PRO A 32 14.43 -6.78 6.78
CA PRO A 32 15.77 -7.02 6.29
C PRO A 32 16.66 -7.48 7.45
N THR A 33 17.45 -8.52 7.22
CA THR A 33 18.48 -9.00 8.17
C THR A 33 19.77 -8.18 8.07
N THR A 34 19.78 -7.17 7.20
CA THR A 34 20.88 -6.24 6.97
C THR A 34 20.37 -4.82 7.19
N PRO A 35 21.25 -3.85 7.49
CA PRO A 35 20.85 -2.45 7.64
C PRO A 35 20.43 -1.79 6.31
N HIS A 36 20.53 -2.48 5.17
CA HIS A 36 20.20 -1.94 3.87
C HIS A 36 18.70 -2.06 3.59
N TYR A 37 18.01 -0.91 3.62
CA TYR A 37 16.63 -0.80 3.17
C TYR A 37 16.58 -0.54 1.66
N ASP A 38 15.87 -1.40 0.92
CA ASP A 38 15.60 -1.17 -0.51
C ASP A 38 14.27 -0.43 -0.70
N GLY A 39 14.34 0.90 -0.71
CA GLY A 39 13.18 1.76 -0.98
C GLY A 39 12.54 1.60 -2.36
N LYS A 40 13.13 0.79 -3.26
CA LYS A 40 12.53 0.50 -4.58
C LYS A 40 11.49 -0.61 -4.50
N LYS A 41 11.42 -1.41 -3.43
CA LYS A 41 10.46 -2.52 -3.30
C LYS A 41 9.42 -2.21 -2.23
N VAL A 42 8.20 -1.93 -2.68
CA VAL A 42 7.15 -1.37 -1.81
C VAL A 42 5.89 -2.22 -1.88
N GLU A 43 5.37 -2.56 -0.71
CA GLU A 43 4.04 -3.11 -0.54
C GLU A 43 3.08 -1.99 -0.13
N CYS A 44 2.05 -1.73 -0.93
CA CYS A 44 1.05 -0.71 -0.66
C CYS A 44 -0.24 -1.36 -0.17
N HIS A 45 -0.57 -1.15 1.10
CA HIS A 45 -1.82 -1.63 1.70
C HIS A 45 -2.95 -0.65 1.37
N LEU A 46 -3.94 -1.10 0.61
CA LEU A 46 -5.08 -0.32 0.17
C LEU A 46 -6.28 -0.63 1.07
N PHE A 47 -6.63 0.35 1.90
CA PHE A 47 -7.80 0.29 2.78
C PHE A 47 -8.98 0.95 2.08
N LEU A 48 -9.50 0.26 1.07
CA LEU A 48 -10.73 0.61 0.37
C LEU A 48 -11.72 -0.55 0.49
N ARG A 49 -12.97 -0.22 0.83
CA ARG A 49 -14.06 -1.20 0.91
C ARG A 49 -14.79 -1.27 -0.44
N PRO A 50 -15.15 -2.47 -0.93
CA PRO A 50 -16.02 -2.62 -2.10
C PRO A 50 -17.36 -1.90 -1.88
N GLY A 51 -17.86 -1.20 -2.90
CA GLY A 51 -19.10 -0.43 -2.85
C GLY A 51 -19.04 0.83 -1.96
N SER A 52 -17.85 1.31 -1.61
CA SER A 52 -17.71 2.54 -0.81
C SER A 52 -17.76 3.82 -1.63
N GLY A 53 -17.48 3.76 -2.95
CA GLY A 53 -17.36 4.94 -3.80
C GLY A 53 -16.20 5.86 -3.41
N GLU A 54 -15.26 5.38 -2.60
CA GLU A 54 -14.16 6.19 -2.07
C GLU A 54 -12.91 6.13 -2.94
N ALA A 55 -12.14 7.21 -2.86
CA ALA A 55 -10.82 7.32 -3.45
C ALA A 55 -9.74 7.44 -2.37
N ALA A 56 -8.54 6.97 -2.70
CA ALA A 56 -7.35 7.09 -1.90
C ALA A 56 -6.21 7.70 -2.72
N LEU A 57 -5.41 8.56 -2.08
CA LEU A 57 -4.23 9.18 -2.67
C LEU A 57 -3.06 9.05 -1.70
N GLN A 58 -1.88 8.75 -2.24
CA GLN A 58 -0.64 8.69 -1.48
C GLN A 58 0.53 9.18 -2.31
N ARG A 59 1.49 9.82 -1.65
CA ARG A 59 2.79 10.17 -2.23
C ARG A 59 3.86 9.32 -1.57
N TYR A 60 4.59 8.57 -2.38
CA TYR A 60 5.73 7.78 -1.93
C TYR A 60 7.02 8.44 -2.40
N ALA A 61 8.02 8.55 -1.53
CA ALA A 61 9.33 9.07 -1.86
C ALA A 61 10.42 8.17 -1.29
N PHE A 62 11.51 8.02 -2.02
CA PHE A 62 12.67 7.26 -1.59
C PHE A 62 13.95 7.80 -2.26
N ASP A 63 15.06 7.64 -1.56
CA ASP A 63 16.41 8.01 -1.96
C ASP A 63 17.39 6.93 -1.47
N ASP A 64 18.69 7.24 -1.44
CA ASP A 64 19.71 6.31 -0.96
C ASP A 64 19.73 6.14 0.56
N GLY A 65 19.08 7.03 1.33
CA GLY A 65 19.12 7.04 2.79
C GLY A 65 20.50 7.27 3.41
N GLU A 66 21.52 7.58 2.62
CA GLU A 66 22.93 7.63 3.03
C GLU A 66 23.56 9.01 2.77
N THR A 67 23.15 9.69 1.69
CA THR A 67 23.78 10.94 1.25
C THR A 67 22.80 12.13 1.29
N LEU A 68 23.31 13.33 1.05
CA LEU A 68 22.50 14.54 0.89
C LEU A 68 21.99 14.75 -0.56
N ALA A 69 22.15 13.77 -1.46
CA ALA A 69 21.75 13.89 -2.85
C ALA A 69 20.25 14.22 -3.03
N TYR A 70 19.41 13.85 -2.06
CA TYR A 70 17.99 14.20 -2.02
C TYR A 70 17.70 15.71 -2.06
N GLN A 71 18.66 16.56 -1.67
CA GLN A 71 18.58 18.03 -1.74
C GLN A 71 18.71 18.53 -3.19
N ASN A 72 19.50 17.84 -4.01
CA ASN A 72 19.78 18.16 -5.40
C ASN A 72 18.96 17.31 -6.38
N GLY A 73 17.81 16.82 -5.94
CA GLY A 73 16.90 16.04 -6.78
C GLY A 73 17.19 14.55 -6.85
N GLY A 74 18.18 14.02 -6.12
CA GLY A 74 18.56 12.60 -6.04
C GLY A 74 17.54 11.70 -5.32
N ARG A 75 16.27 12.08 -5.29
CA ARG A 75 15.16 11.28 -4.76
C ARG A 75 14.16 10.94 -5.87
N SER A 76 13.54 9.79 -5.79
CA SER A 76 12.39 9.44 -6.62
C SER A 76 11.09 9.69 -5.87
N ARG A 77 10.04 10.10 -6.60
CA ARG A 77 8.71 10.32 -6.05
C ARG A 77 7.64 9.71 -6.94
N TYR A 78 6.63 9.13 -6.30
CA TYR A 78 5.47 8.54 -6.94
C TYR A 78 4.18 9.12 -6.37
N ALA A 79 3.23 9.41 -7.25
CA ALA A 79 1.82 9.56 -6.90
C ALA A 79 1.14 8.21 -7.10
N ILE A 80 0.46 7.75 -6.06
CA ILE A 80 -0.29 6.49 -6.05
C ILE A 80 -1.74 6.85 -5.77
N SER A 81 -2.65 6.48 -6.65
CA SER A 81 -4.07 6.66 -6.45
C SER A 81 -4.83 5.35 -6.61
N ALA A 82 -5.92 5.24 -5.88
CA ALA A 82 -6.87 4.15 -6.01
C ALA A 82 -8.29 4.71 -5.93
N VAL A 83 -9.19 4.24 -6.79
CA VAL A 83 -10.60 4.64 -6.80
C VAL A 83 -11.45 3.38 -6.87
N GLU A 84 -12.42 3.27 -5.98
CA GLU A 84 -13.44 2.23 -6.02
C GLU A 84 -14.74 2.78 -6.59
N GLU A 85 -15.23 2.18 -7.67
CA GLU A 85 -16.48 2.54 -8.32
C GLU A 85 -17.22 1.27 -8.75
N ASN A 86 -18.42 1.06 -8.20
CA ASN A 86 -19.33 -0.03 -8.58
C ASN A 86 -18.65 -1.41 -8.62
N GLY A 87 -17.85 -1.75 -7.60
CA GLY A 87 -17.15 -3.04 -7.51
C GLY A 87 -15.87 -3.11 -8.34
N THR A 88 -15.52 -2.07 -9.10
CA THR A 88 -14.25 -1.95 -9.81
C THR A 88 -13.25 -1.10 -9.02
N LEU A 89 -12.10 -1.68 -8.69
CA LEU A 89 -10.97 -0.95 -8.11
C LEU A 89 -9.96 -0.57 -9.19
N SER A 90 -9.75 0.73 -9.39
CA SER A 90 -8.75 1.26 -10.32
C SER A 90 -7.56 1.82 -9.54
N ILE A 91 -6.38 1.23 -9.74
CA ILE A 91 -5.11 1.61 -9.10
C ILE A 91 -4.20 2.24 -10.15
N ARG A 92 -3.61 3.40 -9.85
CA ARG A 92 -2.65 4.09 -10.72
C ARG A 92 -1.39 4.46 -9.95
N THR A 93 -0.26 4.27 -10.59
CA THR A 93 1.06 4.71 -10.12
C THR A 93 1.69 5.61 -11.17
N GLU A 94 2.15 6.78 -10.75
CA GLU A 94 2.81 7.75 -11.62
C GLU A 94 4.10 8.23 -10.98
N GLN A 95 5.21 8.09 -11.68
CA GLN A 95 6.48 8.63 -11.23
C GLN A 95 6.54 10.12 -11.54
N VAL A 96 6.51 10.95 -10.50
CA VAL A 96 6.52 12.42 -10.62
C VAL A 96 7.93 13.00 -10.48
N GLN A 97 8.88 12.23 -9.94
CA GLN A 97 10.30 12.59 -9.90
C GLN A 97 11.17 11.34 -10.05
N SER A 98 12.22 11.43 -10.86
CA SER A 98 13.12 10.31 -11.19
C SER A 98 14.57 10.61 -10.81
N GLY A 99 14.86 10.72 -9.51
CA GLY A 99 16.19 11.01 -8.99
C GLY A 99 17.04 9.79 -8.62
N TYR A 100 16.43 8.73 -8.06
CA TYR A 100 17.17 7.57 -7.51
C TYR A 100 16.88 6.25 -8.25
N GLY A 101 15.87 6.24 -9.12
CA GLY A 101 15.47 5.08 -9.92
C GLY A 101 13.98 4.78 -9.83
N LYS A 102 13.58 3.60 -10.32
CA LYS A 102 12.18 3.17 -10.38
C LYS A 102 11.82 2.28 -9.18
N ALA A 103 10.62 2.47 -8.65
CA ALA A 103 10.03 1.58 -7.66
C ALA A 103 9.18 0.48 -8.32
N SER A 104 9.14 -0.68 -7.68
CA SER A 104 8.24 -1.79 -7.93
C SER A 104 7.20 -1.83 -6.80
N PHE A 105 5.93 -1.80 -7.17
CA PHE A 105 4.81 -1.79 -6.23
C PHE A 105 4.08 -3.12 -6.27
N THR A 106 3.81 -3.68 -5.10
CA THR A 106 2.79 -4.71 -4.88
C THR A 106 1.66 -4.10 -4.08
N PHE A 107 0.42 -4.44 -4.39
CA PHE A 107 -0.75 -3.91 -3.70
C PHE A 107 -1.45 -4.99 -2.90
N ILE A 108 -1.79 -4.68 -1.64
CA ILE A 108 -2.51 -5.57 -0.74
C ILE A 108 -3.90 -4.99 -0.48
N LEU A 109 -4.92 -5.79 -0.78
CA LEU A 109 -6.33 -5.43 -0.65
C LEU A 109 -6.96 -6.23 0.50
N TYR A 110 -7.82 -5.58 1.27
CA TYR A 110 -8.57 -6.20 2.37
C TYR A 110 -10.01 -6.57 2.00
N GLY A 111 -10.47 -6.14 0.83
CA GLY A 111 -11.76 -6.49 0.24
C GLY A 111 -11.59 -7.27 -1.06
N ALA A 112 -12.61 -8.05 -1.42
CA ALA A 112 -12.73 -8.65 -2.74
C ALA A 112 -13.50 -7.69 -3.65
N PHE A 113 -12.93 -7.39 -4.82
CA PHE A 113 -13.53 -6.53 -5.84
C PHE A 113 -13.87 -7.38 -7.06
N ASP A 114 -14.93 -7.01 -7.78
CA ASP A 114 -15.39 -7.73 -8.97
C ASP A 114 -14.37 -7.59 -10.11
N ARG A 115 -13.75 -6.41 -10.20
CA ARG A 115 -12.73 -6.10 -11.20
C ARG A 115 -11.64 -5.23 -10.60
N ILE A 116 -10.40 -5.47 -11.04
CA ILE A 116 -9.26 -4.63 -10.68
C ILE A 116 -8.56 -4.18 -11.94
N LEU A 117 -8.28 -2.89 -12.01
CA LEU A 117 -7.47 -2.27 -13.05
C LEU A 117 -6.18 -1.73 -12.42
N LEU A 118 -5.03 -2.19 -12.89
CA LEU A 118 -3.74 -1.64 -12.51
C LEU A 118 -3.15 -0.88 -13.69
N ASN A 119 -2.96 0.43 -13.52
CA ASN A 119 -2.50 1.33 -14.57
C ASN A 119 -3.33 1.20 -15.86
N GLY A 120 -4.65 1.09 -15.70
CA GLY A 120 -5.62 0.96 -16.81
C GLY A 120 -5.77 -0.45 -17.39
N LYS A 121 -4.97 -1.44 -16.95
CA LYS A 121 -5.03 -2.81 -17.45
C LYS A 121 -5.72 -3.74 -16.46
N PRO A 122 -6.55 -4.70 -16.90
CA PRO A 122 -7.10 -5.73 -16.02
C PRO A 122 -5.99 -6.47 -15.28
N ALA A 123 -6.15 -6.62 -13.96
CA ALA A 123 -5.22 -7.35 -13.11
C ALA A 123 -5.95 -8.46 -12.35
N ARG A 124 -5.22 -9.54 -12.05
CA ARG A 124 -5.73 -10.65 -11.23
C ARG A 124 -5.26 -10.50 -9.79
N THR A 125 -6.07 -10.98 -8.87
CA THR A 125 -5.69 -11.14 -7.47
C THR A 125 -5.22 -12.54 -7.16
N LYS A 126 -4.28 -12.63 -6.22
CA LYS A 126 -3.94 -13.87 -5.54
C LYS A 126 -4.35 -13.76 -4.08
N ARG A 127 -5.00 -14.80 -3.53
CA ARG A 127 -5.24 -14.85 -2.08
C ARG A 127 -3.91 -14.79 -1.34
N HIS A 128 -3.86 -13.98 -0.31
CA HIS A 128 -2.68 -13.73 0.49
C HIS A 128 -3.05 -13.70 1.98
N ARG A 129 -2.06 -13.87 2.84
CA ARG A 129 -2.22 -13.65 4.29
C ARG A 129 -1.15 -12.69 4.73
N TRP A 130 -1.59 -11.65 5.43
CA TRP A 130 -0.69 -10.64 5.97
C TRP A 130 -0.84 -10.59 7.48
N THR A 131 0.28 -10.59 8.19
CA THR A 131 0.26 -10.52 9.66
C THR A 131 0.58 -9.11 10.11
N PHE A 132 -0.34 -8.49 10.84
CA PHE A 132 -0.18 -7.13 11.34
C PHE A 132 -0.82 -6.97 12.69
N ALA A 133 -0.15 -6.20 13.54
CA ALA A 133 -0.59 -5.93 14.91
C ALA A 133 -0.96 -7.21 15.69
N GLY A 134 -0.20 -8.29 15.48
CA GLY A 134 -0.40 -9.58 16.14
C GLY A 134 -1.51 -10.47 15.57
N THR A 135 -2.11 -10.11 14.43
CA THR A 135 -3.21 -10.87 13.81
C THR A 135 -2.92 -11.20 12.35
N SER A 136 -3.24 -12.42 11.93
CA SER A 136 -3.21 -12.82 10.52
C SER A 136 -4.52 -12.42 9.84
N LEU A 137 -4.42 -11.58 8.81
CA LEU A 137 -5.54 -11.06 8.04
C LEU A 137 -5.57 -11.75 6.67
N ASN A 138 -6.78 -12.11 6.22
CA ASN A 138 -7.00 -12.58 4.87
C ASN A 138 -7.00 -11.38 3.93
N THR A 139 -6.11 -11.40 2.94
CA THR A 139 -5.93 -10.30 2.00
C THR A 139 -5.84 -10.83 0.57
N TYR A 140 -5.79 -9.91 -0.39
CA TYR A 140 -5.57 -10.20 -1.79
C TYR A 140 -4.37 -9.39 -2.29
N GLN A 141 -3.47 -10.03 -3.00
CA GLN A 141 -2.30 -9.39 -3.60
C GLN A 141 -2.55 -9.11 -5.08
N VAL A 142 -2.15 -7.92 -5.53
CA VAL A 142 -2.09 -7.52 -6.95
C VAL A 142 -0.66 -7.05 -7.24
N SER A 143 -0.07 -7.59 -8.30
CA SER A 143 1.25 -7.19 -8.78
C SER A 143 1.17 -6.82 -10.27
N PRO A 144 2.03 -5.91 -10.78
CA PRO A 144 2.14 -5.56 -12.19
C PRO A 144 2.36 -6.75 -13.11
#